data_AF-A0A7X1NU11-F1
#
_entry.id   AF-A0A7X1NU11-F1
#
_cell.length_a   1.000
_cell.length_b   1.000
_cell.length_c   1.000
_cell.angle_alpha   90.00
_cell.angle_beta   90.00
_cell.angle_gamma   90.00
#
_symmetry.space_group_name_H-M   'P 1'
#
loop_
_entity.id
_entity.type
_entity.pdbx_description
1 polymer ?
#
loop_
_entity_poly.entity_id
_entity_poly.type
_entity_poly.pdbx_seq_one_letter_code
_entity_poly.pdbx_strand_id
1 'polypeptide(L)'
;MRPLLPLGGVALALVLSGCGEPGLDLRTPSDAREYVRLCALGRPDIYCKAMLPTLREVQGPVSVILGGGTEGLTRYLAGRGLTVADFQRDPALQAAFARANIFPVGRLSTGTHRTLDGKAHAVRCWPDMEPRAGEPPYSEDWCQIGEFRAINRLHHFKDAVGSIYSTVPSGPDDFSSFFPF
;
A
#
# COMPACT_ATOMS: atom_id res chain seq x y z
N MET A 1 -21.43 -8.17 57.04
CA MET A 1 -22.03 -7.22 56.08
C MET A 1 -20.98 -6.90 55.01
N ARG A 2 -21.41 -6.81 53.74
CA ARG A 2 -20.62 -6.94 52.50
C ARG A 2 -19.70 -5.74 52.19
N PRO A 3 -18.61 -5.93 51.43
CA PRO A 3 -17.79 -4.84 50.88
C PRO A 3 -18.48 -4.20 49.65
N LEU A 4 -18.36 -2.88 49.50
CA LEU A 4 -18.82 -2.12 48.34
C LEU A 4 -17.62 -1.73 47.46
N LEU A 5 -17.53 -2.35 46.29
CA LEU A 5 -16.73 -1.91 45.14
C LEU A 5 -17.47 -0.79 44.40
N PRO A 6 -16.81 0.28 43.95
CA PRO A 6 -17.35 1.10 42.88
C PRO A 6 -17.02 0.46 41.52
N LEU A 7 -18.06 -0.12 40.93
CA LEU A 7 -18.22 -0.28 39.49
C LEU A 7 -18.38 1.11 38.86
N GLY A 8 -17.41 1.53 38.07
CA GLY A 8 -17.53 2.59 37.07
C GLY A 8 -16.35 2.41 36.13
N GLY A 9 -16.50 2.04 34.87
CA GLY A 9 -17.58 2.33 33.94
C GLY A 9 -16.87 2.64 32.64
N VAL A 10 -16.79 1.62 31.79
CA VAL A 10 -16.17 1.60 30.47
C VAL A 10 -16.69 2.75 29.61
N ALA A 11 -15.80 3.58 29.04
CA ALA A 11 -15.91 4.16 27.70
C ALA A 11 -14.78 5.18 27.46
N LEU A 12 -13.60 4.69 27.07
CA LEU A 12 -12.63 5.50 26.32
C LEU A 12 -12.37 4.79 24.99
N ALA A 13 -13.42 4.72 24.17
CA ALA A 13 -13.36 4.36 22.77
C ALA A 13 -13.72 5.61 21.98
N LEU A 14 -12.72 6.25 21.38
CA LEU A 14 -12.70 7.42 20.46
C LEU A 14 -11.29 8.01 20.66
N VAL A 15 -10.34 8.08 19.72
CA VAL A 15 -10.35 8.21 18.27
C VAL A 15 -8.95 7.81 17.79
N LEU A 16 -8.82 6.79 16.93
CA LEU A 16 -7.64 6.62 16.05
C LEU A 16 -8.12 6.03 14.71
N SER A 17 -8.97 6.80 14.03
CA SER A 17 -9.22 6.66 12.60
C SER A 17 -8.07 7.32 11.83
N GLY A 18 -6.97 6.61 11.74
CA GLY A 18 -5.90 6.84 10.78
C GLY A 18 -5.58 5.49 10.17
N CYS A 19 -5.34 5.42 8.87
CA CYS A 19 -4.90 4.19 8.21
C CYS A 19 -3.76 3.57 9.04
N GLY A 20 -4.05 2.45 9.71
CA GLY A 20 -3.15 1.88 10.68
C GLY A 20 -1.88 1.42 9.97
N GLU A 21 -0.78 2.11 10.26
CA GLU A 21 0.55 1.54 10.13
C GLU A 21 0.51 0.10 10.66
N PRO A 22 1.14 -0.88 9.97
CA PRO A 22 1.06 -2.28 10.34
C PRO A 22 1.32 -2.42 11.85
N GLY A 23 0.29 -2.91 12.54
CA GLY A 23 0.08 -2.60 13.95
C GLY A 23 1.20 -3.07 14.86
N LEU A 24 1.58 -2.21 15.82
CA LEU A 24 2.20 -2.54 17.12
C LEU A 24 3.40 -3.52 17.12
N ASP A 25 3.97 -3.84 15.97
CA ASP A 25 5.25 -4.51 15.84
C ASP A 25 6.31 -3.41 15.73
N LEU A 26 7.11 -3.24 16.79
CA LEU A 26 8.12 -2.18 16.98
C LEU A 26 9.26 -2.23 15.94
N ARG A 27 9.14 -3.05 14.90
CA ARG A 27 10.18 -3.29 13.90
C ARG A 27 9.77 -2.67 12.57
N THR A 28 10.55 -1.68 12.16
CA THR A 28 10.57 -1.15 10.80
C THR A 28 10.85 -2.27 9.78
N PRO A 29 10.04 -2.42 8.71
CA PRO A 29 10.31 -3.39 7.66
C PRO A 29 11.61 -3.07 6.93
N SER A 30 12.46 -4.08 6.72
CA SER A 30 13.75 -3.91 6.03
C SER A 30 13.64 -3.82 4.51
N ASP A 31 12.50 -4.22 3.94
CA ASP A 31 12.25 -4.18 2.51
C ASP A 31 10.76 -4.19 2.17
N ALA A 32 10.44 -4.00 0.89
CA ALA A 32 9.07 -4.02 0.38
C ALA A 32 8.36 -5.37 0.61
N ARG A 33 9.07 -6.50 0.60
CA ARG A 33 8.46 -7.83 0.82
C ARG A 33 8.08 -8.01 2.27
N GLU A 34 8.94 -7.56 3.19
CA GLU A 34 8.62 -7.58 4.60
C GLU A 34 7.45 -6.66 4.90
N TYR A 35 7.40 -5.45 4.32
CA TYR A 35 6.24 -4.58 4.47
C TYR A 35 4.96 -5.29 4.02
N VAL A 36 4.96 -5.89 2.82
CA VAL A 36 3.79 -6.62 2.31
C VAL A 36 3.45 -7.84 3.18
N ARG A 37 4.44 -8.54 3.74
CA ARG A 37 4.24 -9.64 4.68
C ARG A 37 3.57 -9.17 5.96
N LEU A 38 4.03 -8.07 6.56
CA LEU A 38 3.44 -7.48 7.77
C LEU A 38 2.03 -6.97 7.49
N CYS A 39 1.82 -6.29 6.36
CA CYS A 39 0.51 -5.86 5.89
C CYS A 39 -0.47 -7.04 5.74
N ALA A 40 -0.02 -8.16 5.15
CA ALA A 40 -0.85 -9.36 5.00
C ALA A 40 -1.20 -10.06 6.33
N LEU A 41 -0.41 -9.83 7.40
CA LEU A 41 -0.68 -10.34 8.75
C LEU A 41 -1.70 -9.46 9.51
N GLY A 42 -1.82 -8.17 9.16
CA GLY A 42 -2.88 -7.29 9.62
C GLY A 42 -4.28 -7.70 9.11
N ARG A 43 -5.35 -7.25 9.78
CA ARG A 43 -6.76 -7.47 9.36
C ARG A 43 -7.01 -6.97 7.91
N PRO A 44 -8.04 -7.50 7.22
CA PRO A 44 -7.90 -8.26 5.98
C PRO A 44 -7.42 -7.40 4.78
N ASP A 45 -6.13 -7.12 4.69
CA ASP A 45 -5.58 -6.48 3.49
C ASP A 45 -5.40 -7.52 2.37
N ILE A 46 -6.52 -7.73 1.66
CA ILE A 46 -6.64 -8.63 0.50
C ILE A 46 -5.57 -8.33 -0.56
N TYR A 47 -5.17 -7.06 -0.68
CA TYR A 47 -4.10 -6.59 -1.57
C TYR A 47 -2.75 -7.25 -1.26
N CYS A 48 -2.31 -7.11 -0.02
CA CYS A 48 -1.01 -7.61 0.41
C CYS A 48 -0.99 -9.14 0.33
N LYS A 49 -2.10 -9.81 0.68
CA LYS A 49 -2.24 -11.26 0.52
C LYS A 49 -2.12 -11.70 -0.94
N ALA A 50 -2.76 -11.00 -1.87
CA ALA A 50 -2.71 -11.32 -3.29
C ALA A 50 -1.30 -11.14 -3.90
N MET A 51 -0.49 -10.22 -3.37
CA MET A 51 0.87 -9.97 -3.86
C MET A 51 1.90 -10.98 -3.36
N LEU A 52 1.69 -11.59 -2.19
CA LEU A 52 2.68 -12.45 -1.54
C LEU A 52 3.17 -13.62 -2.41
N PRO A 53 2.32 -14.39 -3.10
CA PRO A 53 2.79 -15.48 -3.96
C PRO A 53 3.76 -14.98 -5.05
N THR A 54 3.38 -13.93 -5.79
CA THR A 54 4.23 -13.35 -6.85
C THR A 54 5.54 -12.79 -6.29
N LEU A 55 5.51 -12.11 -5.14
CA LEU A 55 6.73 -11.54 -4.53
C LEU A 55 7.76 -12.58 -4.10
N ARG A 56 7.33 -13.82 -3.80
CA ARG A 56 8.23 -14.94 -3.48
C ARG A 56 8.99 -15.46 -4.69
N GLU A 57 8.42 -15.31 -5.88
CA GLU A 57 9.00 -15.81 -7.14
C GLU A 57 9.93 -14.79 -7.81
N VAL A 58 9.72 -13.49 -7.53
CA VAL A 58 10.49 -12.41 -8.14
C VAL A 58 11.84 -12.27 -7.43
N GLN A 59 12.92 -12.37 -8.20
CA GLN A 59 14.28 -12.14 -7.73
C GLN A 59 14.63 -10.65 -7.73
N GLY A 60 15.45 -10.23 -6.77
CA GLY A 60 15.98 -8.87 -6.70
C GLY A 60 15.05 -7.82 -6.07
N PRO A 61 15.48 -6.55 -6.03
CA PRO A 61 14.72 -5.45 -5.45
C PRO A 61 13.41 -5.20 -6.21
N VAL A 62 12.35 -4.83 -5.49
CA VAL A 62 11.02 -4.56 -6.08
C VAL A 62 10.40 -3.31 -5.48
N SER A 63 9.56 -2.66 -6.28
CA SER A 63 8.69 -1.58 -5.85
C SER A 63 7.26 -2.03 -6.01
N VAL A 64 6.43 -1.82 -5.00
CA VAL A 64 5.04 -2.29 -4.98
C VAL A 64 4.10 -1.11 -4.89
N ILE A 65 3.06 -1.11 -5.72
CA ILE A 65 1.95 -0.16 -5.64
C ILE A 65 0.91 -0.74 -4.70
N LEU A 66 0.61 -0.02 -3.62
CA LEU A 66 -0.49 -0.35 -2.72
C LEU A 66 -1.61 0.68 -2.90
N GLY A 67 -2.81 0.17 -3.16
CA GLY A 67 -3.99 1.01 -3.33
C GLY A 67 -4.57 1.55 -2.04
N GLY A 68 -5.38 2.61 -2.15
CA GLY A 68 -6.06 3.32 -1.06
C GLY A 68 -7.19 2.55 -0.35
N GLY A 69 -7.16 1.22 -0.29
CA GLY A 69 -8.12 0.41 0.46
C GLY A 69 -9.16 -0.33 -0.38
N THR A 70 -9.89 -1.26 0.24
CA THR A 70 -10.72 -2.31 -0.40
C THR A 70 -11.82 -1.81 -1.36
N GLU A 71 -12.22 -0.55 -1.23
CA GLU A 71 -13.29 0.04 -2.04
C GLU A 71 -12.90 0.15 -3.53
N GLY A 72 -11.67 0.58 -3.83
CA GLY A 72 -11.19 0.67 -5.21
C GLY A 72 -11.22 -0.70 -5.91
N LEU A 73 -10.76 -1.76 -5.22
CA LEU A 73 -10.81 -3.13 -5.74
C LEU A 73 -12.23 -3.61 -5.95
N THR A 74 -13.11 -3.33 -4.98
CA THR A 74 -14.52 -3.71 -5.08
C THR A 74 -15.17 -3.11 -6.32
N ARG A 75 -14.96 -1.82 -6.59
CA ARG A 75 -15.51 -1.14 -7.78
C ARG A 75 -14.93 -1.67 -9.07
N TYR A 76 -13.60 -1.88 -9.10
CA TYR A 76 -12.90 -2.44 -10.26
C TYR A 76 -13.42 -3.84 -10.63
N LEU A 77 -13.65 -4.68 -9.62
CA LEU A 77 -14.20 -6.02 -9.80
C LEU A 77 -15.67 -5.97 -10.22
N ALA A 78 -16.48 -5.11 -9.59
CA ALA A 78 -17.89 -4.95 -9.92
C ALA A 78 -18.10 -4.52 -11.38
N GLY A 79 -17.26 -3.62 -11.91
CA GLY A 79 -17.26 -3.24 -13.33
C GLY A 79 -16.97 -4.39 -14.30
N ARG A 80 -16.47 -5.53 -13.80
CA ARG A 80 -16.21 -6.77 -14.55
C ARG A 80 -17.18 -7.90 -14.20
N GLY A 81 -18.22 -7.62 -13.41
CA GLY A 81 -19.15 -8.64 -12.93
C GLY A 81 -18.53 -9.62 -11.91
N LEU A 82 -17.45 -9.21 -11.23
CA LEU A 82 -16.76 -10.00 -10.21
C LEU A 82 -16.99 -9.43 -8.82
N THR A 83 -16.92 -10.28 -7.81
CA THR A 83 -16.93 -9.88 -6.40
C THR A 83 -15.54 -10.00 -5.77
N VAL A 84 -15.34 -9.36 -4.61
CA VAL A 84 -14.14 -9.55 -3.79
C VAL A 84 -13.94 -11.03 -3.41
N ALA A 85 -15.03 -11.77 -3.21
CA ALA A 85 -14.95 -13.19 -2.90
C ALA A 85 -14.45 -14.02 -4.08
N ASP A 86 -14.81 -13.64 -5.31
CA ASP A 86 -14.27 -14.29 -6.53
C ASP A 86 -12.78 -14.01 -6.66
N PHE A 87 -12.36 -12.76 -6.43
CA PHE A 87 -10.96 -12.38 -6.38
C PHE A 87 -10.17 -13.16 -5.33
N GLN A 88 -10.73 -13.36 -4.14
CA GLN A 88 -10.08 -14.13 -3.08
C GLN A 88 -9.93 -15.62 -3.41
N ARG A 89 -10.82 -16.18 -4.23
CA ARG A 89 -10.81 -17.60 -4.60
C ARG A 89 -10.01 -17.91 -5.85
N ASP A 90 -9.73 -16.91 -6.70
CA ASP A 90 -9.04 -17.09 -7.97
C ASP A 90 -7.55 -16.68 -7.88
N PRO A 91 -6.61 -17.65 -7.83
CA PRO A 91 -5.18 -17.37 -7.77
C PRO A 91 -4.65 -16.71 -9.05
N ALA A 92 -5.26 -16.97 -10.21
CA ALA A 92 -4.83 -16.37 -11.47
C ALA A 92 -5.19 -14.88 -11.48
N LEU A 93 -6.37 -14.52 -10.97
CA LEU A 93 -6.78 -13.13 -10.82
C LEU A 93 -5.91 -12.36 -9.81
N GLN A 94 -5.54 -13.01 -8.70
CA GLN A 94 -4.58 -12.45 -7.72
C GLN A 94 -3.19 -12.25 -8.32
N ALA A 95 -2.69 -13.23 -9.08
CA ALA A 95 -1.41 -13.13 -9.76
C ALA A 95 -1.41 -12.03 -10.83
N ALA A 96 -2.50 -11.88 -11.58
CA ALA A 96 -2.67 -10.78 -12.53
C ALA A 96 -2.61 -9.42 -11.81
N PHE A 97 -3.35 -9.27 -10.70
CA PHE A 97 -3.31 -8.07 -9.87
C PHE A 97 -1.90 -7.76 -9.38
N ALA A 98 -1.21 -8.76 -8.82
CA ALA A 98 0.14 -8.60 -8.30
C ALA A 98 1.11 -8.18 -9.40
N ARG A 99 1.07 -8.84 -10.56
CA ARG A 99 1.98 -8.55 -11.68
C ARG A 99 1.76 -7.16 -12.29
N ALA A 100 0.52 -6.68 -12.32
CA ALA A 100 0.20 -5.33 -12.76
C ALA A 100 0.64 -4.24 -11.78
N ASN A 101 0.94 -4.57 -10.51
CA ASN A 101 1.21 -3.60 -9.46
C ASN A 101 2.59 -3.75 -8.79
N ILE A 102 3.46 -4.59 -9.36
CA ILE A 102 4.85 -4.76 -8.91
C ILE A 102 5.79 -4.36 -10.05
N PHE A 103 6.77 -3.52 -9.71
CA PHE A 103 7.88 -3.16 -10.59
C PHE A 103 9.15 -3.91 -10.14
N PRO A 104 9.92 -4.51 -11.06
CA PRO A 104 11.17 -5.22 -10.75
C PRO A 104 12.36 -4.24 -10.59
N VAL A 105 12.15 -3.16 -9.84
CA VAL A 105 13.18 -2.16 -9.50
C VAL A 105 13.07 -1.80 -8.03
N GLY A 106 14.19 -1.50 -7.37
CA GLY A 106 14.21 -1.20 -5.94
C GLY A 106 13.55 0.13 -5.56
N ARG A 107 13.57 1.12 -6.46
CA ARG A 107 12.94 2.42 -6.25
C ARG A 107 12.56 2.98 -7.61
N LEU A 108 11.39 3.59 -7.69
CA LEU A 108 10.99 4.26 -8.92
C LEU A 108 11.76 5.59 -9.05
N SER A 109 12.07 5.93 -10.28
CA SER A 109 12.72 7.18 -10.66
C SER A 109 11.98 7.80 -11.84
N THR A 110 12.20 9.09 -12.10
CA THR A 110 11.61 9.74 -13.29
C THR A 110 12.07 9.03 -14.56
N GLY A 111 11.11 8.61 -15.38
CA GLY A 111 11.35 7.83 -16.60
C GLY A 111 10.24 6.85 -16.91
N THR A 112 10.49 5.90 -17.80
CA THR A 112 9.56 4.81 -18.10
C THR A 112 9.95 3.57 -17.31
N HIS A 113 9.02 3.05 -16.52
CA HIS A 113 9.19 1.80 -15.78
C HIS A 113 8.19 0.76 -16.27
N ARG A 114 8.49 -0.52 -16.07
CA ARG A 114 7.59 -1.62 -16.44
C ARG A 114 7.21 -2.45 -15.24
N THR A 115 5.95 -2.83 -15.17
CA THR A 115 5.42 -3.80 -14.21
C THR A 115 5.75 -5.23 -14.64
N LEU A 116 5.55 -6.22 -13.77
CA LEU A 116 5.84 -7.63 -14.05
C LEU A 116 4.91 -8.27 -15.11
N ASP A 117 3.79 -7.63 -15.45
CA ASP A 117 2.97 -7.98 -16.61
C ASP A 117 3.49 -7.37 -17.93
N GLY A 118 4.58 -6.59 -17.88
CA GLY A 118 5.26 -5.99 -19.02
C GLY A 118 4.71 -4.63 -19.45
N LYS A 119 3.62 -4.14 -18.83
CA LYS A 119 3.04 -2.83 -19.17
C LYS A 119 4.00 -1.70 -18.79
N ALA A 120 4.07 -0.68 -19.65
CA ALA A 120 4.93 0.48 -19.44
C ALA A 120 4.14 1.60 -18.76
N HIS A 121 4.78 2.26 -17.80
CA HIS A 121 4.23 3.37 -17.04
C HIS A 121 5.22 4.54 -17.06
N ALA A 122 4.72 5.73 -17.40
CA ALA A 122 5.47 6.95 -17.23
C ALA A 122 5.50 7.29 -15.73
N VAL A 123 6.69 7.52 -15.20
CA VAL A 123 6.91 7.90 -13.81
C VAL A 123 7.57 9.27 -13.77
N ARG A 124 7.05 10.14 -12.93
CA ARG A 124 7.66 11.42 -12.60
C ARG A 124 7.76 11.52 -11.09
N CYS A 125 8.98 11.44 -10.57
CA CYS A 125 9.25 11.60 -9.15
C CYS A 125 9.78 13.00 -8.87
N TRP A 126 9.33 13.57 -7.76
CA TRP A 126 9.84 14.83 -7.23
C TRP A 126 10.69 14.48 -6.01
N PRO A 127 12.01 14.69 -6.06
CA PRO A 127 12.83 14.56 -4.87
C PRO A 127 12.34 15.61 -3.87
N ASP A 128 12.11 15.18 -2.63
CA ASP A 128 11.95 15.99 -1.42
C ASP A 128 11.47 17.42 -1.70
N MET A 129 10.14 17.65 -1.66
CA MET A 129 9.68 19.04 -1.54
C MET A 129 10.27 19.59 -0.25
N GLU A 130 11.06 20.68 -0.35
CA GLU A 130 11.56 21.33 0.86
C GLU A 130 10.36 21.64 1.77
N PRO A 131 10.45 21.32 3.07
CA PRO A 131 9.36 21.60 4.01
C PRO A 131 8.95 23.06 3.86
N ARG A 132 7.64 23.33 3.76
CA ARG A 132 7.18 24.72 3.84
C ARG A 132 7.57 25.27 5.21
N ALA A 133 7.88 26.55 5.27
CA ALA A 133 8.25 27.19 6.54
C ALA A 133 7.15 26.95 7.60
N GLY A 134 7.50 26.21 8.66
CA GLY A 134 6.58 25.83 9.74
C GLY A 134 6.00 24.41 9.66
N GLU A 135 6.26 23.66 8.59
CA GLU A 135 5.93 22.23 8.49
C GLU A 135 7.10 21.38 9.01
N PRO A 136 6.83 20.27 9.72
CA PRO A 136 7.88 19.34 10.15
C PRO A 136 8.64 18.75 8.94
N PRO A 137 9.92 18.35 9.10
CA PRO A 137 10.81 17.96 8.01
C PRO A 137 10.51 16.57 7.43
N TYR A 138 9.25 16.30 7.08
CA TYR A 138 8.87 15.10 6.36
C TYR A 138 9.02 15.37 4.86
N SER A 139 10.21 15.10 4.36
CA SER A 139 10.47 15.14 2.93
C SER A 139 9.90 13.86 2.31
N GLU A 140 8.60 13.87 2.00
CA GLU A 140 7.98 12.71 1.38
C GLU A 140 8.48 12.54 -0.06
N ASP A 141 8.90 11.32 -0.39
CA ASP A 141 9.18 10.89 -1.76
C ASP A 141 7.86 10.74 -2.54
N TRP A 142 7.53 11.73 -3.36
CA TRP A 142 6.35 11.69 -4.20
C TRP A 142 6.69 11.23 -5.62
N CYS A 143 5.88 10.33 -6.18
CA CYS A 143 5.90 10.03 -7.59
C CYS A 143 4.49 10.10 -8.19
N GLN A 144 4.39 10.61 -9.40
CA GLN A 144 3.27 10.37 -10.30
C GLN A 144 3.60 9.16 -11.16
N ILE A 145 2.72 8.16 -11.19
CA ILE A 145 2.93 6.86 -11.83
C ILE A 145 1.72 6.61 -12.73
N GLY A 146 1.87 6.94 -14.02
CA GLY A 146 0.74 7.08 -14.93
C GLY A 146 -0.22 8.17 -14.43
N GLU A 147 -1.45 7.77 -14.14
CA GLU A 147 -2.50 8.67 -13.66
C GLU A 147 -2.48 8.85 -12.13
N PHE A 148 -1.75 8.00 -11.40
CA PHE A 148 -1.77 8.00 -9.94
C PHE A 148 -0.71 8.92 -9.35
N ARG A 149 -1.02 9.56 -8.23
CA ARG A 149 0.01 10.09 -7.30
C ARG A 149 0.24 9.08 -6.20
N ALA A 150 1.49 8.87 -5.80
CA ALA A 150 1.84 7.93 -4.75
C ALA A 150 3.00 8.43 -3.90
N ILE A 151 2.98 8.03 -2.62
CA ILE A 151 4.02 8.32 -1.62
C ILE A 151 4.82 7.05 -1.38
N ASN A 152 6.15 7.13 -1.45
CA ASN A 152 7.01 6.02 -1.04
C ASN A 152 7.03 5.90 0.49
N ARG A 153 6.35 4.92 1.06
CA ARG A 153 6.27 4.68 2.52
C ARG A 153 7.59 4.24 3.14
N LEU A 154 8.56 3.79 2.34
CA LEU A 154 9.86 3.34 2.84
C LEU A 154 10.97 4.39 2.71
N HIS A 155 10.65 5.60 2.24
CA HIS A 155 11.68 6.62 1.94
C HIS A 155 12.52 7.07 3.15
N HIS A 156 11.94 7.07 4.35
CA HIS A 156 12.66 7.39 5.59
C HIS A 156 13.68 6.31 6.00
N PHE A 157 13.59 5.11 5.43
CA PHE A 157 14.45 3.98 5.76
C PHE A 157 15.54 3.85 4.71
N LYS A 158 16.68 4.53 4.95
CA LYS A 158 17.80 4.62 3.99
C LYS A 158 18.37 3.27 3.55
N ASP A 159 18.30 2.27 4.43
CA ASP A 159 18.81 0.91 4.19
C ASP A 159 17.74 -0.02 3.63
N ALA A 160 16.49 0.44 3.46
CA ALA A 160 15.42 -0.40 2.95
C ALA A 160 15.66 -0.76 1.47
N VAL A 161 15.58 -2.05 1.18
CA VAL A 161 15.67 -2.54 -0.21
C VAL A 161 14.28 -2.60 -0.80
N GLY A 162 14.05 -1.98 -1.94
CA GLY A 162 12.69 -1.90 -2.49
C GLY A 162 11.93 -0.66 -2.00
N SER A 163 10.70 -0.51 -2.46
CA SER A 163 9.86 0.64 -2.12
C SER A 163 8.38 0.25 -2.08
N ILE A 164 7.61 0.96 -1.26
CA ILE A 164 6.15 0.80 -1.18
C ILE A 164 5.53 2.13 -1.56
N TYR A 165 4.86 2.17 -2.70
CA TYR A 165 4.19 3.37 -3.18
C TYR A 165 2.71 3.26 -2.87
N SER A 166 2.25 3.98 -1.84
CA SER A 166 0.82 4.08 -1.53
C SER A 166 0.18 5.15 -2.41
N THR A 167 -0.82 4.78 -3.21
CA THR A 167 -1.55 5.75 -4.03
C THR A 167 -2.37 6.69 -3.16
N VAL A 168 -2.42 7.96 -3.55
CA VAL A 168 -3.21 9.01 -2.89
C VAL A 168 -4.36 9.39 -3.83
N PRO A 169 -5.62 9.36 -3.36
CA PRO A 169 -6.76 9.84 -4.13
C PRO A 169 -6.55 11.29 -4.59
N SER A 170 -6.87 11.59 -5.84
CA SER A 170 -6.82 12.97 -6.36
C SER A 170 -8.05 13.80 -5.95
N GLY A 171 -9.06 13.17 -5.35
CA GLY A 171 -10.29 13.78 -4.87
C GLY A 171 -11.19 12.77 -4.13
N PRO A 172 -12.31 13.21 -3.55
CA PRO A 172 -13.23 12.35 -2.78
C PRO A 172 -13.88 11.24 -3.63
N ASP A 173 -13.91 11.42 -4.95
CA ASP A 173 -14.49 10.48 -5.92
C ASP A 173 -13.44 9.69 -6.71
N ASP A 174 -12.15 9.90 -6.43
CA ASP A 174 -11.06 9.21 -7.11
C ASP A 174 -10.64 7.93 -6.37
N PHE A 175 -11.25 6.82 -6.77
CA PHE A 175 -10.96 5.49 -6.22
C PHE A 175 -9.92 4.73 -7.03
N SER A 176 -9.28 5.39 -8.00
CA SER A 176 -8.29 4.77 -8.86
C SER A 176 -6.96 4.65 -8.10
N SER A 177 -6.72 3.45 -7.59
CA SER A 177 -5.72 3.17 -6.56
C SER A 177 -4.70 2.10 -6.97
N PHE A 178 -4.85 1.50 -8.15
CA PHE A 178 -3.98 0.44 -8.65
C PHE A 178 -4.15 0.31 -10.17
N PHE A 179 -3.19 -0.33 -10.82
CA PHE A 179 -3.27 -0.56 -12.27
C PHE A 179 -4.26 -1.66 -12.63
N PRO A 180 -4.98 -1.52 -13.75
CA PRO A 180 -5.83 -2.57 -14.29
C PRO A 180 -5.05 -3.86 -14.63
N PHE A 181 -5.65 -4.98 -14.22
CA PHE A 181 -5.23 -6.37 -14.41
C PHE A 181 -6.36 -7.26 -14.97
#